data_AF-A0A4Y2A5E1-F1
#
_entry.id   AF-A0A4Y2A5E1-F1
#
_cell.length_a   1.000
_cell.length_b   1.000
_cell.length_c   1.000
_cell.angle_alpha   90.00
_cell.angle_beta   90.00
_cell.angle_gamma   90.00
#
_symmetry.space_group_name_H-M   'P 1'
#
loop_
_entity.id
_entity.type
_entity.pdbx_description
1 polymer ?
#
loop_
_entity_poly.entity_id
_entity_poly.type
_entity_poly.pdbx_seq_one_letter_code
_entity_poly.pdbx_strand_id
1 'polypeptide(L)'
;MSQTSHEYLYFEIKPRSWRPPVVNLQDLKQKVEMNTITSTCKLSEELGPSKDTIYRALHNLQKTRKNSREVPYELTPQQTNQ
;
A
#
# COMPACT_ATOMS: atom_id res chain seq x y z
N MET A 1 -7.25 50.34 32.15
CA MET A 1 -6.65 49.03 31.85
C MET A 1 -6.73 48.83 30.34
N SER A 2 -5.67 49.17 29.59
CA SER A 2 -5.67 49.02 28.13
C SER A 2 -5.34 47.58 27.77
N GLN A 3 -6.31 46.86 27.24
CA GLN A 3 -6.10 45.57 26.59
C GLN A 3 -5.58 45.83 25.17
N THR A 4 -4.30 45.57 24.93
CA THR A 4 -3.75 45.52 23.57
C THR A 4 -4.08 44.16 22.97
N SER A 5 -5.04 44.14 22.03
CA SER A 5 -5.32 42.96 21.20
C SER A 5 -4.12 42.73 20.26
N HIS A 6 -3.31 41.71 20.56
CA HIS A 6 -2.35 41.20 19.59
C HIS A 6 -3.10 40.44 18.50
N GLU A 7 -3.25 41.07 17.33
CA GLU A 7 -3.67 40.40 16.11
C GLU A 7 -2.56 39.42 15.68
N TYR A 8 -2.82 38.13 15.85
CA TYR A 8 -1.98 37.09 15.28
C TYR A 8 -2.30 36.96 13.79
N LEU A 9 -1.35 37.36 12.94
CA LEU A 9 -1.41 37.15 11.50
C LEU A 9 -1.29 35.64 11.22
N TYR A 10 -2.42 34.99 10.92
CA TYR A 10 -2.45 33.55 10.60
C TYR A 10 -1.89 33.34 9.18
N PHE A 11 -0.62 32.93 9.06
CA PHE A 11 -0.06 32.53 7.78
C PHE A 11 -0.64 31.17 7.38
N GLU A 12 -1.48 31.14 6.34
CA GLU A 12 -1.92 29.89 5.72
C GLU A 12 -0.73 29.16 5.08
N ILE A 13 -0.29 28.07 5.70
CA ILE A 13 0.74 27.19 5.15
C ILE A 13 0.14 26.45 3.95
N LYS A 14 0.42 26.94 2.74
CA LYS A 14 0.04 26.24 1.51
C LYS A 14 0.79 24.90 1.43
N PRO A 15 0.12 23.82 0.99
CA PRO A 15 0.78 22.53 0.80
C PRO A 15 1.90 22.69 -0.24
N ARG A 16 3.10 22.18 0.09
CA ARG A 16 4.21 22.13 -0.86
C ARG A 16 3.81 21.31 -2.08
N SER A 17 4.23 21.74 -3.27
CA SER A 17 4.08 20.93 -4.49
C SER A 17 4.95 19.67 -4.35
N TRP A 18 4.30 18.54 -4.06
CA TRP A 18 4.97 17.25 -3.98
C TRP A 18 5.35 16.75 -5.36
N ARG A 19 6.40 15.92 -5.44
CA ARG A 19 6.71 15.20 -6.67
C ARG A 19 5.55 14.25 -7.02
N PRO A 20 5.20 14.12 -8.31
CA PRO A 20 4.18 13.16 -8.71
C PRO A 20 4.60 11.74 -8.30
N PRO A 21 3.65 10.88 -7.89
CA PRO A 21 3.95 9.52 -7.50
C PRO A 21 4.48 8.73 -8.71
N VAL A 22 5.57 7.99 -8.49
CA VAL A 22 6.21 7.16 -9.51
C VAL A 22 5.42 5.87 -9.81
N VAL A 23 4.58 5.43 -8.86
CA VAL A 23 3.75 4.23 -8.98
C VAL A 23 2.29 4.64 -9.06
N ASN A 24 1.57 4.08 -10.04
CA ASN A 24 0.11 4.14 -10.04
C ASN A 24 -0.45 3.21 -8.96
N LEU A 25 -1.00 3.78 -7.89
CA LEU A 25 -1.51 3.01 -6.75
C LEU A 25 -2.73 2.16 -7.09
N GLN A 26 -3.55 2.56 -8.06
CA GLN A 26 -4.73 1.77 -8.46
C GLN A 26 -4.31 0.50 -9.19
N ASP A 27 -3.37 0.62 -10.13
CA ASP A 27 -2.85 -0.52 -10.89
C ASP A 27 -2.12 -1.52 -9.96
N LEU A 28 -1.29 -1.01 -9.04
CA LEU A 28 -0.65 -1.84 -8.02
C LEU A 28 -1.68 -2.58 -7.15
N LYS A 29 -2.75 -1.88 -6.71
CA LYS A 29 -3.82 -2.49 -5.92
C LYS A 29 -4.51 -3.61 -6.68
N GLN A 30 -4.86 -3.37 -7.95
CA GLN A 30 -5.52 -4.35 -8.81
C GLN A 30 -4.65 -5.60 -8.99
N LYS A 31 -3.35 -5.44 -9.30
CA LYS A 31 -2.42 -6.58 -9.45
C LYS A 31 -2.33 -7.44 -8.18
N VAL A 32 -2.22 -6.81 -7.01
CA VAL A 32 -2.16 -7.54 -5.74
C VAL A 32 -3.47 -8.28 -5.43
N GLU A 33 -4.61 -7.73 -5.82
CA GLU A 33 -5.92 -8.36 -5.60
C GLU A 33 -6.17 -9.52 -6.57
N MET A 34 -5.73 -9.41 -7.82
CA MET A 34 -5.81 -10.50 -8.79
C MET A 34 -4.87 -11.67 -8.46
N ASN A 35 -3.70 -11.40 -7.88
CA ASN A 35 -2.75 -12.43 -7.51
C ASN A 35 -2.09 -12.16 -6.16
N THR A 36 -2.69 -12.70 -5.11
CA THR A 36 -2.34 -12.45 -3.71
C THR A 36 -0.99 -13.04 -3.28
N ILE A 37 -0.41 -13.95 -4.07
CA ILE A 37 0.88 -14.61 -3.79
C ILE A 37 2.05 -14.00 -4.56
N THR A 38 1.84 -12.88 -5.26
CA THR A 38 2.87 -12.22 -6.07
C THR A 38 3.97 -11.61 -5.21
N SER A 39 5.24 -11.79 -5.62
CA SER A 39 6.38 -11.19 -4.93
C SER A 39 6.57 -9.72 -5.31
N THR A 40 7.16 -8.93 -4.40
CA THR A 40 7.48 -7.52 -4.64
C THR A 40 8.47 -7.34 -5.81
N CYS A 41 9.38 -8.30 -6.04
CA CYS A 41 10.28 -8.26 -7.19
C CYS A 41 9.52 -8.38 -8.51
N LYS A 42 8.59 -9.35 -8.63
CA LYS A 42 7.77 -9.49 -9.84
C LYS A 42 6.94 -8.24 -10.11
N LEU A 43 6.34 -7.66 -9.07
CA LEU A 43 5.60 -6.40 -9.20
C LEU A 43 6.49 -5.25 -9.70
N SER A 44 7.75 -5.21 -9.27
CA SER A 44 8.73 -4.21 -9.72
C SER A 44 9.12 -4.40 -11.18
N GLU A 45 9.37 -5.63 -11.60
CA GLU A 45 9.67 -5.97 -13.00
C GLU A 45 8.50 -5.63 -13.93
N GLU A 46 7.27 -5.90 -13.50
CA GLU A 46 6.07 -5.64 -14.31
C GLU A 46 5.68 -4.16 -14.39
N LEU A 47 5.79 -3.43 -13.27
CA LEU A 47 5.35 -2.04 -13.20
C LEU A 47 6.45 -1.06 -13.61
N GLY A 48 7.72 -1.43 -13.45
CA GLY A 48 8.90 -0.63 -13.76
C GLY A 48 9.60 0.01 -12.54
N PRO A 49 8.89 0.58 -11.54
CA PRO A 49 9.52 1.15 -10.36
C PRO A 49 10.33 0.14 -9.57
N SER A 50 11.36 0.63 -8.87
CA SER A 50 12.22 -0.21 -8.03
C SER A 50 11.44 -1.01 -6.99
N LYS A 51 12.00 -2.16 -6.59
CA LYS A 51 11.46 -3.01 -5.52
C LYS A 51 11.14 -2.22 -4.25
N ASP A 52 12.02 -1.29 -3.85
CA ASP A 52 11.82 -0.46 -2.66
C ASP A 52 10.68 0.54 -2.83
N THR A 53 10.51 1.10 -4.04
CA THR A 53 9.37 1.95 -4.37
C THR A 53 8.07 1.17 -4.26
N ILE A 54 8.00 -0.04 -4.79
CA ILE A 54 6.83 -0.91 -4.68
C ILE A 54 6.56 -1.30 -3.23
N TYR A 55 7.59 -1.65 -2.46
CA TYR A 55 7.44 -2.00 -1.05
C TYR A 55 6.81 -0.84 -0.24
N ARG A 56 7.28 0.39 -0.44
CA ARG A 56 6.71 1.59 0.19
C ARG A 56 5.27 1.85 -0.26
N ALA A 57 4.96 1.64 -1.54
CA ALA A 57 3.61 1.80 -2.07
C ALA A 57 2.63 0.76 -1.47
N LEU A 58 3.06 -0.50 -1.32
CA LEU A 58 2.27 -1.54 -0.65
C LEU A 58 1.98 -1.21 0.81
N HIS A 59 2.96 -0.64 1.52
CA HIS A 59 2.78 -0.17 2.89
C HIS A 59 1.70 0.94 2.97
N ASN A 60 1.72 1.91 2.04
CA ASN A 60 0.69 2.95 1.96
C ASN A 60 -0.71 2.39 1.65
N LEU A 61 -0.78 1.27 0.93
CA LEU A 61 -2.02 0.53 0.66
C LEU A 61 -2.43 -0.41 1.81
N GLN A 62 -1.71 -0.41 2.94
CA GLN A 62 -1.92 -1.32 4.07
C GLN A 62 -1.87 -2.81 3.68
N LYS A 63 -1.17 -3.14 2.59
CA LYS A 63 -0.96 -4.53 2.17
C LYS A 63 0.25 -5.07 2.92
N THR A 64 0.00 -6.04 3.80
CA THR A 64 1.03 -6.69 4.62
C THR A 64 1.36 -8.07 4.08
N ARG A 65 2.64 -8.43 4.11
CA ARG A 65 3.07 -9.82 3.84
C ARG A 65 2.60 -10.69 5.00
N LYS A 66 1.79 -11.71 4.70
CA LYS A 66 1.35 -12.72 5.66
C LYS A 66 1.99 -14.05 5.32
N ASN A 67 2.26 -14.85 6.34
CA ASN A 67 2.62 -16.25 6.14
C ASN A 67 1.38 -17.01 5.67
N SER A 68 1.60 -18.00 4.80
CA SER A 68 0.56 -18.93 4.41
C SER A 68 0.07 -19.73 5.61
N ARG A 69 -1.19 -20.16 5.58
CA ARG A 69 -1.68 -21.14 6.55
C ARG A 69 -1.06 -22.49 6.23
N GLU A 70 -0.59 -23.17 7.25
CA GLU A 70 -0.21 -24.58 7.15
C GLU A 70 -1.49 -25.42 7.13
N VAL A 71 -1.59 -26.31 6.13
CA VAL A 71 -2.70 -27.25 6.00
C VAL A 71 -2.14 -28.64 6.33
N PRO A 72 -2.54 -29.28 7.44
CA PRO A 72 -1.92 -30.52 7.91
C PRO A 72 -2.01 -31.70 6.93
N TYR A 73 -3.09 -31.77 6.15
CA TYR A 73 -3.30 -32.79 5.13
C TYR A 73 -4.28 -32.29 4.08
N GLU A 74 -4.06 -32.68 2.81
CA GLU A 74 -4.95 -32.34 1.70
C GLU A 74 -6.09 -33.36 1.60
N LEU A 75 -7.34 -32.90 1.73
CA LEU A 75 -8.50 -33.78 1.58
C LEU A 75 -8.70 -34.19 0.13
N THR A 76 -8.93 -35.48 -0.11
CA THR A 76 -9.32 -35.96 -1.44
C THR A 76 -10.80 -35.63 -1.71
N PRO A 77 -11.23 -35.49 -2.98
CA PRO A 77 -12.63 -35.21 -3.30
C PRO A 77 -13.65 -36.18 -2.68
N GLN A 78 -13.24 -37.43 -2.44
CA GLN A 78 -14.03 -38.48 -1.79
C GLN A 78 -14.28 -38.18 -0.31
N GLN A 79 -13.39 -37.47 0.37
CA GLN A 79 -13.48 -37.12 1.80
C GLN A 79 -14.28 -35.84 2.05
N THR A 80 -14.55 -35.05 1.02
CA THR A 80 -15.22 -33.72 1.13
C THR A 80 -16.75 -33.81 1.22
N ASN A 81 -17.37 -34.96 0.90
CA ASN A 81 -18.83 -35.11 0.76
C ASN A 81 -19.51 -35.94 1.87
N GLN A 82 -18.92 -36.00 3.07
CA GLN A 82 -19.58 -36.57 4.27
C GLN A 82 -20.23 -35.46 5.10
#